data_AF-A0A958MGC2-F1
#
_entry.id   AF-A0A958MGC2-F1
#
_cell.length_a   1.000
_cell.length_b   1.000
_cell.length_c   1.000
_cell.angle_alpha   90.00
_cell.angle_beta   90.00
_cell.angle_gamma   90.00
#
_symmetry.space_group_name_H-M   'P 1'
#
loop_
_entity.id
_entity.type
_entity.pdbx_description
1 polymer ?
#
loop_
_entity_poly.entity_id
_entity_poly.type
_entity_poly.pdbx_seq_one_letter_code
_entity_poly.pdbx_strand_id
1 'polypeptide(L)'
;MKVVTFLLIFSLALQALAANPLIVAEDRYFDPAFMPRVGIEIELTGLSLEELAPIIQKKIGGVIQVYKKEEWDFDPATKKPLRYYVVGKQIEKSLLGALIIKPEDNGTSNDNLKEAYQKTQVVEIVTEPLNYAQVEVLQKAMDAIKEAGALGTSRVSSVSIQINVEMGEGLRENILVNDILTILRGYLHPDPRKDIGFHFKVPKHRQKYLGLFSDGMMERLMDPLYHPSWEKFFEDFMYRQSLEILGFAKAWSFSPKRARRLLRREVEAKGFEVLLPVMKWNYIRVSSLMMFMFPKDWLTQYLLETDWFKDHPILEFREPNNDFRVNSKVRKITGHVIRSTHEGVVALKGLGFRKGVLPIFKVSRPSCQRIMLNL
;
A
#
# COMPACT_ATOMS: atom_id res chain seq x y z
N MET A 1 25.13 28.09 37.10
CA MET A 1 25.47 26.81 36.44
C MET A 1 24.36 25.76 36.49
N LYS A 2 23.80 25.42 37.66
CA LYS A 2 22.81 24.30 37.77
C LYS A 2 21.52 24.44 36.94
N VAL A 3 20.99 25.67 36.78
CA VAL A 3 19.76 25.92 36.01
C VAL A 3 19.95 25.71 34.51
N VAL A 4 21.08 26.15 33.96
CA VAL A 4 21.40 26.00 32.53
C VAL A 4 21.60 24.53 32.18
N THR A 5 22.30 23.77 33.03
CA THR A 5 22.47 22.32 32.85
C THR A 5 21.14 21.57 32.94
N PHE A 6 20.26 21.95 33.88
CA PHE A 6 18.92 21.35 33.99
C PHE A 6 18.06 21.64 32.75
N LEU A 7 18.04 22.88 32.26
CA LEU A 7 17.30 23.24 31.05
C LEU A 7 17.84 22.53 29.80
N LEU A 8 19.17 22.35 29.71
CA LEU A 8 19.77 21.61 28.60
C LEU A 8 19.42 20.12 28.64
N ILE A 9 19.48 19.49 29.83
CA ILE A 9 19.09 18.09 30.01
C ILE A 9 17.59 17.91 29.77
N PHE A 10 16.76 18.83 30.25
CA PHE A 10 15.32 18.80 30.03
C PHE A 10 14.95 19.02 28.57
N SER A 11 15.66 19.92 27.87
CA SER A 11 15.50 20.13 26.43
C SER A 11 15.95 18.91 25.62
N LEU A 12 17.08 18.29 25.98
CA LEU A 12 17.54 17.05 25.36
C LEU A 12 16.61 15.87 25.66
N ALA A 13 16.05 15.80 26.87
CA ALA A 13 15.07 14.78 27.24
C ALA A 13 13.74 14.98 26.50
N LEU A 14 13.28 16.22 26.33
CA LEU A 14 12.12 16.55 25.50
C LEU A 14 12.38 16.28 24.02
N GLN A 15 13.57 16.56 23.51
CA GLN A 15 13.96 16.24 22.13
C GLN A 15 14.10 14.72 21.91
N ALA A 16 14.57 13.98 22.92
CA ALA A 16 14.61 12.51 22.90
C ALA A 16 13.21 11.89 23.04
N LEU A 17 12.30 12.52 23.78
CA LEU A 17 10.88 12.14 23.82
C LEU A 17 10.13 12.53 22.55
N ALA A 18 10.61 13.57 21.85
CA ALA A 18 10.18 13.97 20.51
C ALA A 18 10.92 13.23 19.38
N ALA A 19 11.74 12.22 19.71
CA ALA A 19 12.30 11.31 18.70
C ALA A 19 11.16 10.73 17.86
N ASN A 20 11.37 10.65 16.54
CA ASN A 20 10.32 10.40 15.56
C ASN A 20 9.39 9.27 16.04
N PRO A 21 8.10 9.56 16.22
CA PRO A 21 7.15 8.58 16.72
C PRO A 21 7.04 7.30 15.87
N LEU A 22 7.44 7.35 14.58
CA LEU A 22 7.56 6.15 13.74
C LEU A 22 8.74 5.25 14.15
N ILE A 23 9.87 5.83 14.55
CA ILE A 23 11.08 5.11 14.94
C ILE A 23 10.88 4.43 16.30
N VAL A 24 10.18 5.08 17.22
CA VAL A 24 9.86 4.49 18.53
C VAL A 24 8.68 3.51 18.45
N ALA A 25 7.80 3.66 17.45
CA ALA A 25 6.65 2.79 17.30
C ALA A 25 7.01 1.35 16.93
N GLU A 26 8.12 1.17 16.19
CA GLU A 26 8.67 -0.13 15.79
C GLU A 26 8.92 -1.08 16.95
N ASP A 27 9.41 -0.56 18.09
CA ASP A 27 9.81 -1.41 19.21
C ASP A 27 8.79 -1.40 20.35
N ARG A 28 8.00 -0.33 20.48
CA ARG A 28 7.09 -0.16 21.62
C ARG A 28 5.69 -0.74 21.40
N TYR A 29 5.16 -0.68 20.18
CA TYR A 29 3.79 -1.12 19.87
C TYR A 29 3.74 -2.36 18.99
N PHE A 30 4.90 -2.88 18.62
CA PHE A 30 5.01 -4.09 17.84
C PHE A 30 4.92 -5.32 18.75
N ASP A 31 3.91 -6.15 18.52
CA ASP A 31 3.81 -7.48 19.11
C ASP A 31 3.60 -8.52 17.99
N PRO A 32 4.56 -9.44 17.78
CA PRO A 32 4.45 -10.46 16.74
C PRO A 32 3.27 -11.40 16.88
N ALA A 33 2.73 -11.57 18.09
CA ALA A 33 1.59 -12.45 18.34
C ALA A 33 0.24 -11.83 17.93
N PHE A 34 0.14 -10.49 17.87
CA PHE A 34 -1.12 -9.78 17.63
C PHE A 34 -1.12 -8.97 16.34
N MET A 35 -0.13 -9.18 15.47
CA MET A 35 -0.07 -8.44 14.23
C MET A 35 -1.10 -8.92 13.20
N PRO A 36 -1.65 -7.96 12.41
CA PRO A 36 -2.35 -8.32 11.20
C PRO A 36 -1.42 -9.08 10.25
N ARG A 37 -2.00 -9.93 9.40
CA ARG A 37 -1.27 -10.46 8.25
C ARG A 37 -0.99 -9.35 7.25
N VAL A 38 0.09 -9.51 6.49
CA VAL A 38 0.49 -8.53 5.48
C VAL A 38 0.76 -9.23 4.15
N GLY A 39 0.08 -8.78 3.09
CA GLY A 39 0.53 -9.07 1.73
C GLY A 39 1.75 -8.21 1.41
N ILE A 40 2.73 -8.77 0.71
CA ILE A 40 3.97 -8.06 0.40
C ILE A 40 4.26 -8.18 -1.08
N GLU A 41 4.48 -7.03 -1.71
CA GLU A 41 4.95 -6.92 -3.09
C GLU A 41 6.35 -6.33 -3.08
N ILE A 42 7.27 -6.92 -3.84
CA ILE A 42 8.67 -6.51 -3.91
C ILE A 42 9.06 -6.44 -5.36
N GLU A 43 9.24 -5.23 -5.85
CA GLU A 43 9.80 -4.97 -7.18
C GLU A 43 11.33 -4.94 -7.08
N LEU A 44 12.01 -5.48 -8.09
CA LEU A 44 13.46 -5.50 -8.20
C LEU A 44 13.93 -5.60 -9.65
N THR A 45 15.22 -5.35 -9.87
CA THR A 45 15.92 -5.52 -11.15
C THR A 45 17.18 -6.36 -10.97
N GLY A 46 17.91 -6.65 -12.05
CA GLY A 46 19.22 -7.31 -12.00
C GLY A 46 19.17 -8.84 -12.01
N LEU A 47 18.00 -9.44 -11.80
CA LEU A 47 17.77 -10.88 -11.95
C LEU A 47 16.50 -11.15 -12.76
N SER A 48 16.56 -12.16 -13.62
CA SER A 48 15.41 -12.68 -14.37
C SER A 48 14.49 -13.55 -13.51
N LEU A 49 13.29 -13.85 -14.01
CA LEU A 49 12.34 -14.79 -13.39
C LEU A 49 12.97 -16.18 -13.21
N GLU A 50 13.74 -16.61 -14.20
CA GLU A 50 14.43 -17.90 -14.25
C GLU A 50 15.52 -18.01 -13.18
N GLU A 51 16.20 -16.92 -12.86
CA GLU A 51 17.21 -16.86 -11.80
C GLU A 51 16.58 -16.73 -10.41
N LEU A 52 15.54 -15.89 -10.28
CA LEU A 52 14.90 -15.59 -9.00
C LEU A 52 14.19 -16.79 -8.39
N ALA A 53 13.39 -17.51 -9.18
CA ALA A 53 12.53 -18.57 -8.66
C ALA A 53 13.32 -19.69 -7.96
N PRO A 54 14.43 -20.22 -8.52
CA PRO A 54 15.26 -21.22 -7.84
C PRO A 54 15.93 -20.70 -6.56
N ILE A 55 16.38 -19.44 -6.54
CA ILE A 55 17.01 -18.84 -5.35
C ILE A 55 15.99 -18.77 -4.20
N ILE A 56 14.79 -18.27 -4.49
CA ILE A 56 13.71 -18.15 -3.51
C ILE A 56 13.29 -19.54 -3.04
N GLN A 57 13.02 -20.47 -3.97
CA GLN A 57 12.63 -21.86 -3.65
C GLN A 57 13.65 -22.53 -2.73
N LYS A 58 14.95 -22.35 -2.95
CA LYS A 58 16.00 -22.91 -2.07
C LYS A 58 15.89 -22.41 -0.62
N LYS A 59 15.39 -21.19 -0.40
CA LYS A 59 15.25 -20.59 0.93
C LYS A 59 13.92 -20.90 1.61
N ILE A 60 12.83 -21.01 0.84
CA ILE A 60 11.48 -21.16 1.40
C ILE A 60 10.84 -22.54 1.13
N GLY A 61 11.52 -23.41 0.37
CA GLY A 61 10.99 -24.67 -0.10
C GLY A 61 9.91 -24.52 -1.18
N GLY A 62 9.07 -25.54 -1.33
CA GLY A 62 7.95 -25.54 -2.27
C GLY A 62 8.30 -26.03 -3.68
N VAL A 63 7.34 -25.90 -4.58
CA VAL A 63 7.42 -26.36 -5.98
C VAL A 63 7.21 -25.19 -6.92
N ILE A 64 8.14 -24.97 -7.84
CA ILE A 64 8.01 -23.96 -8.90
C ILE A 64 7.05 -24.50 -9.97
N GLN A 65 6.04 -23.69 -10.29
CA GLN A 65 5.15 -23.86 -11.43
C GLN A 65 5.31 -22.66 -12.37
N VAL A 66 5.24 -22.90 -13.67
CA VAL A 66 5.18 -21.83 -14.67
C VAL A 66 3.71 -21.61 -14.99
N TYR A 67 3.25 -20.36 -14.92
CA TYR A 67 1.90 -20.01 -15.35
C TYR A 67 1.97 -18.97 -16.47
N LYS A 68 0.90 -18.92 -17.27
CA LYS A 68 0.70 -17.94 -18.33
C LYS A 68 -0.61 -17.23 -18.03
N LYS A 69 -0.56 -15.92 -17.83
CA LYS A 69 -1.75 -15.08 -17.71
C LYS A 69 -2.01 -14.41 -19.05
N GLU A 70 -3.24 -14.51 -19.55
CA GLU A 70 -3.67 -13.72 -20.69
C GLU A 70 -3.89 -12.29 -20.20
N GLU A 71 -3.24 -11.33 -20.85
CA GLU A 71 -3.45 -9.90 -20.63
C GLU A 71 -3.98 -9.29 -21.92
N TRP A 72 -4.73 -8.21 -21.74
CA TRP A 72 -5.33 -7.46 -22.82
C TRP A 72 -4.81 -6.03 -22.83
N ASP A 73 -4.55 -5.52 -24.03
CA ASP A 73 -4.18 -4.14 -24.27
C ASP A 73 -5.00 -3.62 -25.46
N PHE A 74 -4.84 -2.35 -25.81
CA PHE A 74 -5.35 -1.79 -27.05
C PHE A 74 -4.19 -1.30 -27.90
N ASP A 75 -4.18 -1.70 -29.17
CA ASP A 75 -3.27 -1.11 -30.14
C ASP A 75 -3.52 0.42 -30.18
N PRO A 76 -2.54 1.26 -29.86
CA PRO A 76 -2.77 2.68 -29.76
C PRO A 76 -3.04 3.33 -31.12
N ALA A 77 -2.55 2.74 -32.21
CA ALA A 77 -2.78 3.19 -33.58
C ALA A 77 -4.15 2.75 -34.10
N THR A 78 -4.54 1.50 -33.85
CA THR A 78 -5.79 0.94 -34.41
C THR A 78 -6.97 0.92 -33.45
N LYS A 79 -6.73 1.19 -32.16
CA LYS A 79 -7.69 1.06 -31.02
C LYS A 79 -8.34 -0.32 -30.94
N LYS A 80 -7.73 -1.35 -31.53
CA LYS A 80 -8.21 -2.73 -31.48
C LYS A 80 -7.63 -3.46 -30.27
N PRO A 81 -8.37 -4.40 -29.65
CA PRO A 81 -7.84 -5.22 -28.58
C PRO A 81 -6.63 -6.05 -29.05
N LEU A 82 -5.55 -6.02 -28.28
CA LEU A 82 -4.38 -6.89 -28.39
C LEU A 82 -4.43 -7.89 -27.23
N ARG A 83 -4.23 -9.16 -27.56
CA ARG A 83 -4.05 -10.23 -26.56
C ARG A 83 -2.58 -10.61 -26.50
N TYR A 84 -2.03 -10.73 -25.30
CA TYR A 84 -0.69 -11.25 -25.10
C TYR A 84 -0.63 -12.07 -23.81
N TYR A 85 0.38 -12.93 -23.70
CA TYR A 85 0.58 -13.75 -22.51
C TYR A 85 1.74 -13.22 -21.70
N VAL A 86 1.50 -12.94 -20.43
CA VAL A 86 2.55 -12.70 -19.43
C VAL A 86 2.90 -14.02 -18.78
N VAL A 87 4.18 -14.38 -18.86
CA VAL A 87 4.71 -15.59 -18.24
C VAL A 87 5.21 -15.23 -16.84
N GLY A 88 4.76 -15.99 -15.84
CA GLY A 88 5.23 -15.86 -14.47
C GLY A 88 5.64 -17.21 -13.89
N LYS A 89 6.23 -17.17 -12.70
CA LYS A 89 6.53 -18.34 -11.86
C LYS A 89 5.70 -18.26 -10.59
N GLN A 90 5.23 -19.39 -10.12
CA GLN A 90 4.54 -19.52 -8.84
C GLN A 90 5.26 -20.57 -8.00
N ILE A 91 5.61 -20.24 -6.77
CA ILE A 91 6.13 -21.20 -5.78
C ILE A 91 4.98 -21.60 -4.88
N GLU A 92 4.54 -22.85 -5.00
CA GLU A 92 3.46 -23.40 -4.18
C GLU A 92 4.00 -24.24 -3.01
N LYS A 93 3.17 -24.41 -1.97
CA LYS A 93 3.45 -25.30 -0.83
C LYS A 93 4.79 -24.97 -0.14
N SER A 94 5.16 -23.69 -0.12
CA SER A 94 6.35 -23.21 0.56
C SER A 94 6.06 -22.93 2.04
N LEU A 95 7.11 -22.59 2.80
CA LEU A 95 6.98 -22.07 4.17
C LEU A 95 6.16 -20.77 4.24
N LEU A 96 5.97 -20.08 3.12
CA LEU A 96 5.20 -18.83 2.99
C LEU A 96 3.78 -19.03 2.45
N GLY A 97 3.38 -20.26 2.09
CA GLY A 97 2.18 -20.49 1.28
C GLY A 97 2.49 -20.37 -0.21
N ALA A 98 1.63 -19.71 -0.98
CA ALA A 98 1.88 -19.39 -2.38
C ALA A 98 2.61 -18.05 -2.54
N LEU A 99 3.53 -18.00 -3.49
CA LEU A 99 4.27 -16.80 -3.87
C LEU A 99 4.36 -16.71 -5.39
N ILE A 100 4.06 -15.54 -5.94
CA ILE A 100 4.06 -15.27 -7.38
C ILE A 100 5.29 -14.42 -7.71
N ILE A 101 5.94 -14.73 -8.82
CA ILE A 101 7.05 -13.96 -9.40
C ILE A 101 6.68 -13.66 -10.84
N LYS A 102 6.51 -12.39 -11.18
CA LYS A 102 6.02 -11.96 -12.49
C LYS A 102 6.78 -10.72 -12.95
N PRO A 103 6.83 -10.43 -14.25
CA PRO A 103 7.38 -9.17 -14.70
C PRO A 103 6.42 -8.03 -14.33
N GLU A 104 6.94 -6.82 -14.16
CA GLU A 104 6.16 -5.62 -13.77
C GLU A 104 6.42 -4.47 -14.75
N ASP A 105 5.34 -3.84 -15.22
CA ASP A 105 5.40 -2.73 -16.17
C ASP A 105 5.35 -1.34 -15.51
N ASN A 106 5.15 -1.27 -14.18
CA ASN A 106 5.07 -0.03 -13.40
C ASN A 106 4.07 0.99 -13.96
N GLY A 107 3.11 0.56 -14.79
CA GLY A 107 2.20 1.42 -15.52
C GLY A 107 2.91 2.45 -16.39
N THR A 108 4.05 2.12 -17.01
CA THR A 108 4.54 2.94 -18.12
C THR A 108 3.49 2.93 -19.21
N SER A 109 2.90 4.09 -19.48
CA SER A 109 1.96 4.38 -20.57
C SER A 109 2.60 4.24 -21.97
N ASN A 110 3.58 3.37 -22.11
CA ASN A 110 4.17 3.08 -23.41
C ASN A 110 3.14 2.30 -24.20
N ASP A 111 2.98 2.71 -25.44
CA ASP A 111 2.02 2.29 -26.46
C ASP A 111 2.03 0.79 -26.82
N ASN A 112 2.68 -0.07 -26.02
CA ASN A 112 2.70 -1.52 -26.23
C ASN A 112 3.16 -2.24 -24.95
N LEU A 113 2.22 -2.76 -24.14
CA LEU A 113 2.55 -3.49 -22.91
C LEU A 113 3.46 -4.71 -23.18
N LYS A 114 3.29 -5.40 -24.32
CA LYS A 114 4.15 -6.53 -24.71
C LYS A 114 5.60 -6.08 -24.88
N GLU A 115 5.82 -4.93 -25.53
CA GLU A 115 7.16 -4.36 -25.69
C GLU A 115 7.71 -3.83 -24.36
N ALA A 116 6.84 -3.26 -23.51
CA ALA A 116 7.20 -2.88 -22.15
C ALA A 116 7.71 -4.10 -21.38
N TYR A 117 6.96 -5.19 -21.27
CA TYR A 117 7.37 -6.43 -20.59
C TYR A 117 8.62 -7.10 -21.16
N GLN A 118 8.83 -7.02 -22.48
CA GLN A 118 10.04 -7.53 -23.11
C GLN A 118 11.27 -6.64 -22.87
N LYS A 119 11.05 -5.35 -22.58
CA LYS A 119 12.10 -4.37 -22.27
C LYS A 119 12.31 -4.16 -20.77
N THR A 120 11.30 -4.38 -19.92
CA THR A 120 11.39 -4.17 -18.49
C THR A 120 12.19 -5.29 -17.85
N GLN A 121 13.32 -4.89 -17.27
CA GLN A 121 14.13 -5.73 -16.39
C GLN A 121 13.55 -5.80 -14.97
N VAL A 122 12.32 -5.32 -14.76
CA VAL A 122 11.70 -5.27 -13.43
C VAL A 122 10.87 -6.53 -13.22
N VAL A 123 11.16 -7.21 -12.12
CA VAL A 123 10.42 -8.36 -11.63
C VAL A 123 9.73 -7.96 -10.33
N GLU A 124 8.49 -8.39 -10.16
CA GLU A 124 7.72 -8.28 -8.92
C GLU A 124 7.54 -9.66 -8.28
N ILE A 125 7.79 -9.71 -6.97
CA ILE A 125 7.49 -10.82 -6.09
C ILE A 125 6.24 -10.44 -5.30
N VAL A 126 5.19 -11.25 -5.36
CA VAL A 126 3.92 -11.05 -4.64
C VAL A 126 3.67 -12.23 -3.72
N THR A 127 3.42 -11.95 -2.44
CA THR A 127 3.10 -13.00 -1.46
C THR A 127 1.61 -13.09 -1.19
N GLU A 128 1.15 -14.28 -0.81
CA GLU A 128 -0.04 -14.37 0.04
C GLU A 128 0.14 -13.56 1.33
N PRO A 129 -0.95 -13.23 2.05
CA PRO A 129 -0.86 -12.57 3.34
C PRO A 129 -0.06 -13.39 4.36
N LEU A 130 1.05 -12.81 4.83
CA LEU A 130 2.01 -13.44 5.74
C LEU A 130 1.77 -13.02 7.18
N ASN A 131 1.88 -13.97 8.11
CA ASN A 131 2.13 -13.62 9.51
C ASN A 131 3.60 -13.20 9.70
N TYR A 132 3.92 -12.63 10.86
CA TYR A 132 5.26 -12.08 11.07
C TYR A 132 6.40 -13.11 11.04
N ALA A 133 6.17 -14.31 11.56
CA ALA A 133 7.17 -15.38 11.49
C ALA A 133 7.50 -15.74 10.03
N GLN A 134 6.48 -15.72 9.15
CA GLN A 134 6.67 -15.89 7.71
C GLN A 134 7.40 -14.71 7.06
N VAL A 135 7.18 -13.47 7.54
CA VAL A 135 7.96 -12.30 7.09
C VAL A 135 9.46 -12.47 7.37
N GLU A 136 9.82 -13.01 8.53
CA GLU A 136 11.23 -13.32 8.83
C GLU A 136 11.80 -14.42 7.92
N VAL A 137 10.97 -15.37 7.49
CA VAL A 137 11.37 -16.37 6.47
C VAL A 137 11.56 -15.71 5.10
N LEU A 138 10.65 -14.81 4.69
CA LEU A 138 10.76 -14.04 3.46
C LEU A 138 12.04 -13.18 3.45
N GLN A 139 12.40 -12.58 4.59
CA GLN A 139 13.63 -11.80 4.71
C GLN A 139 14.88 -12.61 4.32
N LYS A 140 14.93 -13.90 4.69
CA LYS A 140 16.06 -14.78 4.29
C LYS A 140 16.12 -15.02 2.79
N ALA A 141 14.98 -15.07 2.11
CA ALA A 141 14.94 -15.13 0.66
C ALA A 141 15.40 -13.80 0.03
N MET A 142 15.02 -12.67 0.63
CA MET A 142 15.42 -11.34 0.17
C MET A 142 16.92 -11.09 0.32
N ASP A 143 17.52 -11.52 1.42
CA ASP A 143 18.97 -11.47 1.61
C ASP A 143 19.69 -12.30 0.52
N ALA A 144 19.14 -13.47 0.18
CA ALA A 144 19.72 -14.36 -0.82
C ALA A 144 19.68 -13.81 -2.25
N ILE A 145 18.54 -13.24 -2.66
CA ILE A 145 18.44 -12.64 -4.01
C ILE A 145 19.31 -11.39 -4.10
N LYS A 146 19.46 -10.62 -3.01
CA LYS A 146 20.37 -9.48 -2.95
C LYS A 146 21.82 -9.92 -3.10
N GLU A 147 22.24 -10.97 -2.40
CA GLU A 147 23.56 -11.58 -2.56
C GLU A 147 23.81 -12.09 -3.99
N ALA A 148 22.75 -12.56 -4.66
CA ALA A 148 22.81 -13.01 -6.05
C ALA A 148 22.82 -11.87 -7.09
N GLY A 149 22.69 -10.60 -6.69
CA GLY A 149 22.76 -9.46 -7.59
C GLY A 149 21.42 -8.74 -7.83
N ALA A 150 20.36 -9.04 -7.07
CA ALA A 150 19.13 -8.26 -7.12
C ALA A 150 19.40 -6.80 -6.74
N LEU A 151 18.84 -5.88 -7.53
CA LEU A 151 18.98 -4.44 -7.37
C LEU A 151 17.63 -3.80 -7.06
N GLY A 152 17.62 -3.01 -5.99
CA GLY A 152 16.48 -2.20 -5.57
C GLY A 152 16.36 -0.88 -6.34
N THR A 153 15.72 0.12 -5.71
CA THR A 153 15.61 1.48 -6.23
C THR A 153 17.01 2.08 -6.43
N SER A 154 17.28 2.61 -7.62
CA SER A 154 18.54 3.27 -7.96
C SER A 154 18.29 4.54 -8.79
N ARG A 155 19.35 5.18 -9.28
CA ARG A 155 19.22 6.34 -10.19
C ARG A 155 18.51 5.98 -11.50
N VAL A 156 18.59 4.70 -11.92
CA VAL A 156 18.06 4.21 -13.20
C VAL A 156 16.95 3.17 -13.06
N SER A 157 16.79 2.56 -11.87
CA SER A 157 15.73 1.59 -11.57
C SER A 157 14.75 2.15 -10.52
N SER A 158 13.47 2.05 -10.85
CA SER A 158 12.36 2.54 -10.04
C SER A 158 11.57 1.34 -9.52
N VAL A 159 11.92 0.85 -8.34
CA VAL A 159 11.24 -0.32 -7.74
C VAL A 159 10.85 -0.06 -6.28
N SER A 160 9.77 -0.66 -5.79
CA SER A 160 9.19 -0.46 -4.45
C SER A 160 8.99 -1.76 -3.68
N ILE A 161 8.83 -1.62 -2.36
CA ILE A 161 8.14 -2.62 -1.53
C ILE A 161 6.76 -2.06 -1.25
N GLN A 162 5.73 -2.83 -1.56
CA GLN A 162 4.36 -2.50 -1.21
C GLN A 162 3.93 -3.45 -0.09
N ILE A 163 3.44 -2.90 1.02
CA ILE A 163 2.99 -3.63 2.19
C ILE A 163 1.49 -3.42 2.32
N ASN A 164 0.77 -4.48 2.01
CA ASN A 164 -0.68 -4.56 2.02
C ASN A 164 -1.11 -5.05 3.40
N VAL A 165 -1.48 -4.13 4.28
CA VAL A 165 -1.92 -4.50 5.63
C VAL A 165 -3.34 -5.03 5.55
N GLU A 166 -3.51 -6.32 5.83
CA GLU A 166 -4.84 -6.89 5.99
C GLU A 166 -5.43 -6.43 7.32
N MET A 167 -6.72 -6.11 7.34
CA MET A 167 -7.48 -6.18 8.59
C MET A 167 -8.05 -7.57 8.69
N GLY A 168 -8.14 -8.08 9.93
CA GLY A 168 -8.80 -9.36 10.16
C GLY A 168 -10.20 -9.38 9.56
N GLU A 169 -10.58 -10.52 8.99
CA GLU A 169 -11.94 -10.77 8.50
C GLU A 169 -12.96 -10.44 9.61
N GLY A 170 -14.03 -9.71 9.29
CA GLY A 170 -15.00 -9.19 10.26
C GLY A 170 -14.64 -7.83 10.90
N LEU A 171 -13.39 -7.38 10.84
CA LEU A 171 -13.00 -6.02 11.25
C LEU A 171 -13.14 -5.01 10.12
N ARG A 172 -13.04 -5.47 8.88
CA ARG A 172 -13.12 -4.62 7.68
C ARG A 172 -14.48 -3.94 7.57
N GLU A 173 -15.55 -4.64 7.88
CA GLU A 173 -16.93 -4.15 7.81
C GLU A 173 -17.24 -3.14 8.92
N ASN A 174 -16.47 -3.19 10.00
CA ASN A 174 -16.68 -2.39 11.21
C ASN A 174 -15.69 -1.22 11.34
N ILE A 175 -14.84 -1.00 10.33
CA ILE A 175 -13.85 0.05 10.37
C ILE A 175 -14.49 1.43 10.33
N LEU A 176 -14.09 2.31 11.25
CA LEU A 176 -14.58 3.69 11.28
C LEU A 176 -13.70 4.58 10.40
N VAL A 177 -14.32 5.59 9.78
CA VAL A 177 -13.57 6.60 8.99
C VAL A 177 -12.48 7.25 9.83
N ASN A 178 -12.78 7.55 11.10
CA ASN A 178 -11.83 8.18 12.00
C ASN A 178 -10.58 7.30 12.27
N ASP A 179 -10.69 5.98 12.23
CA ASP A 179 -9.53 5.09 12.37
C ASP A 179 -8.60 5.25 11.17
N ILE A 180 -9.17 5.28 9.96
CA ILE A 180 -8.43 5.53 8.73
C ILE A 180 -7.82 6.93 8.73
N LEU A 181 -8.58 7.96 9.10
CA LEU A 181 -8.06 9.32 9.18
C LEU A 181 -6.90 9.43 10.17
N THR A 182 -6.96 8.71 11.30
CA THR A 182 -5.87 8.70 12.27
C THR A 182 -4.61 8.07 11.68
N ILE A 183 -4.73 6.94 10.97
CA ILE A 183 -3.61 6.30 10.27
C ILE A 183 -3.04 7.24 9.20
N LEU A 184 -3.90 7.83 8.36
CA LEU A 184 -3.50 8.75 7.30
C LEU A 184 -2.80 9.98 7.85
N ARG A 185 -3.38 10.64 8.87
CA ARG A 185 -2.79 11.79 9.55
C ARG A 185 -1.42 11.46 10.10
N GLY A 186 -1.31 10.38 10.86
CA GLY A 186 -0.04 9.99 11.47
C GLY A 186 1.03 9.63 10.42
N TYR A 187 0.64 8.97 9.33
CA TYR A 187 1.59 8.53 8.31
C TYR A 187 2.00 9.66 7.34
N LEU A 188 1.06 10.55 7.01
CA LEU A 188 1.27 11.65 6.05
C LEU A 188 1.66 12.98 6.71
N HIS A 189 1.75 13.04 8.05
CA HIS A 189 2.21 14.23 8.75
C HIS A 189 3.62 14.64 8.27
N PRO A 190 3.90 15.94 8.08
CA PRO A 190 5.17 16.40 7.52
C PRO A 190 6.41 15.87 8.25
N ASP A 191 6.37 15.75 9.58
CA ASP A 191 7.51 15.29 10.37
C ASP A 191 7.91 13.83 10.07
N PRO A 192 7.03 12.82 10.23
CA PRO A 192 7.34 11.46 9.81
C PRO A 192 7.70 11.34 8.33
N ARG A 193 7.10 12.16 7.45
CA ARG A 193 7.40 12.15 6.01
C ARG A 193 8.81 12.68 5.68
N LYS A 194 9.30 13.70 6.38
CA LYS A 194 10.68 14.20 6.23
C LYS A 194 11.68 13.09 6.51
N ASP A 195 11.44 12.32 7.56
CA ASP A 195 12.35 11.25 7.96
C ASP A 195 12.32 10.08 6.99
N ILE A 196 11.14 9.65 6.54
CA ILE A 196 11.02 8.65 5.46
C ILE A 196 11.79 9.13 4.21
N GLY A 197 11.57 10.37 3.78
CA GLY A 197 12.27 10.95 2.63
C GLY A 197 13.80 10.99 2.79
N PHE A 198 14.28 11.36 3.98
CA PHE A 198 15.70 11.41 4.32
C PHE A 198 16.35 10.02 4.32
N HIS A 199 15.70 9.04 4.94
CA HIS A 199 16.22 7.68 5.08
C HIS A 199 16.27 6.93 3.75
N PHE A 200 15.23 7.05 2.93
CA PHE A 200 15.13 6.24 1.71
C PHE A 200 15.79 6.86 0.48
N LYS A 201 16.10 8.16 0.49
CA LYS A 201 16.77 8.88 -0.62
C LYS A 201 16.11 8.61 -1.97
N VAL A 202 14.78 8.72 -2.02
CA VAL A 202 13.97 8.41 -3.20
C VAL A 202 14.41 9.25 -4.40
N PRO A 203 14.78 8.64 -5.54
CA PRO A 203 15.14 9.38 -6.74
C PRO A 203 14.01 10.32 -7.18
N LYS A 204 14.36 11.52 -7.67
CA LYS A 204 13.38 12.53 -8.11
C LYS A 204 12.35 11.98 -9.11
N HIS A 205 12.77 11.12 -10.02
CA HIS A 205 11.88 10.52 -11.02
C HIS A 205 10.86 9.53 -10.42
N ARG A 206 11.11 8.98 -9.22
CA ARG A 206 10.17 8.14 -8.47
C ARG A 206 9.18 8.95 -7.64
N GLN A 207 9.54 10.18 -7.24
CA GLN A 207 8.70 10.99 -6.36
C GLN A 207 7.30 11.26 -6.96
N LYS A 208 7.17 11.29 -8.29
CA LYS A 208 5.87 11.42 -8.97
C LYS A 208 4.93 10.21 -8.78
N TYR A 209 5.48 9.03 -8.48
CA TYR A 209 4.74 7.79 -8.23
C TYR A 209 4.51 7.52 -6.74
N LEU A 210 5.12 8.36 -5.90
CA LEU A 210 5.04 8.34 -4.45
C LEU A 210 4.61 9.74 -4.00
N GLY A 211 3.43 10.14 -4.48
CA GLY A 211 2.84 11.43 -4.20
C GLY A 211 2.23 11.52 -2.81
N LEU A 212 1.99 12.76 -2.39
CA LEU A 212 0.93 13.06 -1.45
C LEU A 212 -0.39 13.18 -2.21
N PHE A 213 -1.47 13.13 -1.45
CA PHE A 213 -2.77 13.54 -1.94
C PHE A 213 -2.77 15.01 -2.38
N SER A 214 -3.84 15.41 -3.08
CA SER A 214 -3.98 16.80 -3.53
C SER A 214 -3.95 17.78 -2.35
N ASP A 215 -3.55 19.03 -2.61
CA ASP A 215 -3.37 20.03 -1.55
C ASP A 215 -4.64 20.20 -0.71
N GLY A 216 -5.82 20.28 -1.34
CA GLY A 216 -7.08 20.39 -0.60
C GLY A 216 -7.45 19.13 0.18
N MET A 217 -7.03 17.93 -0.25
CA MET A 217 -7.23 16.72 0.55
C MET A 217 -6.27 16.71 1.75
N MET A 218 -5.02 17.11 1.54
CA MET A 218 -4.04 17.23 2.62
C MET A 218 -4.49 18.25 3.66
N GLU A 219 -5.05 19.39 3.24
CA GLU A 219 -5.66 20.37 4.13
C GLU A 219 -6.79 19.76 4.97
N ARG A 220 -7.71 19.01 4.34
CA ARG A 220 -8.79 18.30 5.05
C ARG A 220 -8.26 17.27 6.03
N LEU A 221 -7.27 16.47 5.62
CA LEU A 221 -6.68 15.46 6.49
C LEU A 221 -6.01 16.10 7.69
N MET A 222 -5.35 17.24 7.53
CA MET A 222 -4.66 17.91 8.63
C MET A 222 -5.58 18.79 9.49
N ASP A 223 -6.79 19.10 9.03
CA ASP A 223 -7.81 19.80 9.82
C ASP A 223 -8.30 18.90 10.99
N PRO A 224 -8.07 19.31 12.26
CA PRO A 224 -8.52 18.58 13.43
C PRO A 224 -10.05 18.45 13.53
N LEU A 225 -10.81 19.33 12.88
CA LEU A 225 -12.27 19.32 12.87
C LEU A 225 -12.86 18.46 11.76
N TYR A 226 -12.02 17.91 10.87
CA TYR A 226 -12.47 17.04 9.80
C TYR A 226 -12.81 15.64 10.33
N HIS A 227 -14.10 15.43 10.59
CA HIS A 227 -14.71 14.15 11.01
C HIS A 227 -15.85 13.76 10.07
N PRO A 228 -15.54 13.42 8.80
CA PRO A 228 -16.53 13.06 7.80
C PRO A 228 -17.22 11.72 8.10
N SER A 229 -18.43 11.54 7.56
CA SER A 229 -19.01 10.21 7.35
C SER A 229 -18.27 9.45 6.25
N TRP A 230 -18.55 8.15 6.09
CA TRP A 230 -17.97 7.36 4.99
C TRP A 230 -18.31 7.96 3.63
N GLU A 231 -19.55 8.42 3.44
CA GLU A 231 -20.00 9.04 2.19
C GLU A 231 -19.21 10.32 1.90
N LYS A 232 -19.07 11.19 2.91
CA LYS A 232 -18.35 12.46 2.72
C LYS A 232 -16.87 12.20 2.46
N PHE A 233 -16.27 11.24 3.15
CA PHE A 233 -14.87 10.88 2.94
C PHE A 233 -14.63 10.28 1.56
N PHE A 234 -15.51 9.38 1.10
CA PHE A 234 -15.48 8.83 -0.25
C PHE A 234 -15.64 9.92 -1.30
N GLU A 235 -16.57 10.86 -1.10
CA GLU A 235 -16.74 12.01 -2.01
C GLU A 235 -15.51 12.90 -2.09
N ASP A 236 -14.92 13.22 -0.95
CA ASP A 236 -13.73 14.07 -0.89
C ASP A 236 -12.52 13.37 -1.53
N PHE A 237 -12.33 12.09 -1.21
CA PHE A 237 -11.19 11.30 -1.65
C PHE A 237 -11.28 10.88 -3.13
N MET A 238 -12.40 10.31 -3.55
CA MET A 238 -12.54 9.74 -4.90
C MET A 238 -12.93 10.77 -5.94
N TYR A 239 -13.64 11.84 -5.55
CA TYR A 239 -14.18 12.80 -6.51
C TYR A 239 -13.50 14.16 -6.46
N ARG A 240 -13.45 14.81 -5.29
CA ARG A 240 -12.94 16.18 -5.20
C ARG A 240 -11.44 16.25 -5.41
N GLN A 241 -10.70 15.40 -4.70
CA GLN A 241 -9.26 15.25 -4.92
C GLN A 241 -8.95 14.92 -6.39
N SER A 242 -9.67 13.97 -6.99
CA SER A 242 -9.47 13.61 -8.40
C SER A 242 -9.67 14.80 -9.32
N LEU A 243 -10.74 15.57 -9.13
CA LEU A 243 -10.99 16.79 -9.92
C LEU A 243 -9.92 17.87 -9.67
N GLU A 244 -9.45 18.03 -8.45
CA GLU A 244 -8.37 18.98 -8.16
C GLU A 244 -7.08 18.59 -8.90
N ILE A 245 -6.71 17.30 -8.87
CA ILE A 245 -5.54 16.78 -9.62
C ILE A 245 -5.72 16.98 -11.14
N LEU A 246 -6.96 16.91 -11.65
CA LEU A 246 -7.28 17.19 -13.04
C LEU A 246 -7.34 18.70 -13.37
N GLY A 247 -7.00 19.58 -12.42
CA GLY A 247 -6.89 21.02 -12.65
C GLY A 247 -8.18 21.81 -12.43
N PHE A 248 -9.21 21.22 -11.82
CA PHE A 248 -10.45 21.94 -11.52
C PHE A 248 -10.30 22.80 -10.25
N ALA A 249 -9.96 24.08 -10.41
CA ALA A 249 -9.68 25.04 -9.32
C ALA A 249 -10.79 25.21 -8.25
N LYS A 250 -12.01 24.71 -8.50
CA LYS A 250 -13.15 24.78 -7.57
C LYS A 250 -13.69 23.40 -7.17
N ALA A 251 -12.88 22.35 -7.32
CA ALA A 251 -13.28 20.97 -7.02
C ALA A 251 -13.91 20.82 -5.63
N TRP A 252 -13.32 21.49 -4.62
CA TRP A 252 -13.78 21.45 -3.23
C TRP A 252 -15.09 22.20 -2.96
N SER A 253 -15.51 23.11 -3.85
CA SER A 253 -16.76 23.86 -3.70
C SER A 253 -17.91 23.30 -4.53
N PHE A 254 -17.69 22.26 -5.34
CA PHE A 254 -18.76 21.67 -6.14
C PHE A 254 -19.79 20.94 -5.26
N SER A 255 -21.05 20.90 -5.69
CA SER A 255 -22.00 19.96 -5.08
C SER A 255 -21.59 18.52 -5.42
N PRO A 256 -21.95 17.53 -4.57
CA PRO A 256 -21.64 16.12 -4.85
C PRO A 256 -22.07 15.68 -6.24
N LYS A 257 -23.31 15.99 -6.64
CA LYS A 257 -23.85 15.69 -7.98
C LYS A 257 -22.99 16.29 -9.10
N ARG A 258 -22.50 17.52 -8.94
CA ARG A 258 -21.65 18.17 -9.93
C ARG A 258 -20.28 17.51 -10.00
N ALA A 259 -19.66 17.20 -8.85
CA ALA A 259 -18.35 16.54 -8.80
C ALA A 259 -18.40 15.17 -9.48
N ARG A 260 -19.39 14.32 -9.14
CA ARG A 260 -19.57 13.00 -9.76
C ARG A 260 -19.73 13.07 -11.28
N ARG A 261 -20.58 13.98 -11.76
CA ARG A 261 -20.82 14.16 -13.20
C ARG A 261 -19.58 14.65 -13.95
N LEU A 262 -18.83 15.59 -13.37
CA LEU A 262 -17.61 16.11 -14.00
C LEU A 262 -16.54 15.02 -14.06
N LEU A 263 -16.30 14.31 -12.95
CA LEU A 263 -15.30 13.25 -12.95
C LEU A 263 -15.67 12.14 -13.93
N ARG A 264 -16.93 11.73 -13.96
CA ARG A 264 -17.43 10.74 -14.93
C ARG A 264 -17.13 11.14 -16.36
N ARG A 265 -17.41 12.39 -16.73
CA ARG A 265 -17.10 12.90 -18.07
C ARG A 265 -15.60 12.84 -18.38
N GLU A 266 -14.74 13.20 -17.43
CA GLU A 266 -13.29 13.14 -17.62
C GLU A 266 -12.79 11.71 -17.81
N VAL A 267 -13.29 10.77 -16.99
CA VAL A 267 -12.94 9.34 -17.07
C VAL A 267 -13.44 8.73 -18.38
N GLU A 268 -14.69 8.98 -18.76
CA GLU A 268 -15.25 8.50 -20.04
C GLU A 268 -14.50 9.09 -21.25
N ALA A 269 -14.00 10.32 -21.15
CA ALA A 269 -13.29 10.99 -22.25
C ALA A 269 -11.81 10.60 -22.37
N LYS A 270 -11.15 10.29 -21.25
CA LYS A 270 -9.69 10.15 -21.18
C LYS A 270 -9.21 8.78 -20.69
N GLY A 271 -10.11 7.90 -20.27
CA GLY A 271 -9.78 6.61 -19.66
C GLY A 271 -9.57 6.70 -18.14
N PHE A 272 -9.34 5.55 -17.52
CA PHE A 272 -9.15 5.43 -16.07
C PHE A 272 -7.78 5.94 -15.61
N GLU A 273 -6.83 6.07 -16.54
CA GLU A 273 -5.43 6.45 -16.29
C GLU A 273 -5.32 7.81 -15.60
N VAL A 274 -6.29 8.69 -15.86
CA VAL A 274 -6.40 10.00 -15.21
C VAL A 274 -6.60 9.92 -13.69
N LEU A 275 -6.98 8.75 -13.17
CA LEU A 275 -7.17 8.47 -11.75
C LEU A 275 -5.93 7.83 -11.09
N LEU A 276 -4.91 7.41 -11.86
CA LEU A 276 -3.70 6.79 -11.30
C LEU A 276 -3.02 7.67 -10.23
N PRO A 277 -2.92 9.00 -10.38
CA PRO A 277 -2.39 9.86 -9.32
C PRO A 277 -3.13 9.76 -7.98
N VAL A 278 -4.43 9.49 -8.00
CA VAL A 278 -5.31 9.40 -6.83
C VAL A 278 -5.28 7.98 -6.26
N MET A 279 -5.27 6.99 -7.15
CA MET A 279 -5.59 5.60 -6.81
C MET A 279 -4.37 4.69 -6.70
N LYS A 280 -3.22 5.10 -7.23
CA LYS A 280 -2.00 4.28 -7.29
C LYS A 280 -0.75 5.04 -6.87
N TRP A 281 -0.59 6.29 -7.28
CA TRP A 281 0.67 7.02 -7.12
C TRP A 281 0.79 7.78 -5.79
N ASN A 282 0.48 7.11 -4.67
CA ASN A 282 0.54 7.69 -3.32
C ASN A 282 1.35 6.80 -2.38
N TYR A 283 1.96 7.38 -1.34
CA TYR A 283 2.67 6.59 -0.32
C TYR A 283 1.76 5.63 0.46
N ILE A 284 0.48 6.00 0.58
CA ILE A 284 -0.54 5.14 1.17
C ILE A 284 -1.75 5.14 0.26
N ARG A 285 -2.20 3.94 -0.09
CA ARG A 285 -3.37 3.73 -0.93
C ARG A 285 -4.50 3.25 -0.05
N VAL A 286 -5.64 3.93 -0.17
CA VAL A 286 -6.91 3.60 0.51
C VAL A 286 -8.04 3.35 -0.48
N SER A 287 -7.76 3.36 -1.78
CA SER A 287 -8.75 3.25 -2.86
C SER A 287 -9.52 1.93 -2.84
N SER A 288 -8.85 0.80 -2.63
CA SER A 288 -9.51 -0.50 -2.52
C SER A 288 -10.43 -0.60 -1.29
N LEU A 289 -10.12 0.10 -0.19
CA LEU A 289 -11.05 0.29 0.92
C LEU A 289 -12.25 1.15 0.50
N MET A 290 -12.03 2.27 -0.18
CA MET A 290 -13.12 3.13 -0.68
C MET A 290 -14.08 2.34 -1.57
N MET A 291 -13.55 1.56 -2.49
CA MET A 291 -14.32 0.70 -3.40
C MET A 291 -15.11 -0.36 -2.63
N PHE A 292 -14.52 -0.97 -1.61
CA PHE A 292 -15.23 -1.92 -0.76
C PHE A 292 -16.38 -1.29 0.03
N MET A 293 -16.18 -0.07 0.56
CA MET A 293 -17.22 0.64 1.31
C MET A 293 -18.36 1.13 0.40
N PHE A 294 -18.07 1.39 -0.87
CA PHE A 294 -19.02 1.91 -1.85
C PHE A 294 -19.06 1.04 -3.12
N PRO A 295 -19.46 -0.25 -3.00
CA PRO A 295 -19.36 -1.18 -4.11
C PRO A 295 -20.30 -0.79 -5.26
N LYS A 296 -21.45 -0.18 -4.95
CA LYS A 296 -22.47 0.20 -5.93
C LYS A 296 -22.21 1.56 -6.60
N ASP A 297 -21.17 2.30 -6.21
CA ASP A 297 -20.86 3.56 -6.86
C ASP A 297 -20.35 3.31 -8.28
N TRP A 298 -20.75 4.16 -9.24
CA TRP A 298 -20.43 3.95 -10.66
C TRP A 298 -18.92 3.90 -10.90
N LEU A 299 -18.14 4.68 -10.16
CA LEU A 299 -16.71 4.73 -10.32
C LEU A 299 -16.08 3.43 -9.81
N THR A 300 -16.58 2.90 -8.68
CA THR A 300 -16.15 1.60 -8.17
C THR A 300 -16.42 0.49 -9.20
N GLN A 301 -17.64 0.42 -9.72
CA GLN A 301 -18.01 -0.59 -10.73
C GLN A 301 -17.12 -0.47 -11.98
N TYR A 302 -16.96 0.75 -12.49
CA TYR A 302 -16.08 1.04 -13.62
C TYR A 302 -14.64 0.58 -13.38
N LEU A 303 -14.08 0.82 -12.19
CA LEU A 303 -12.71 0.43 -11.87
C LEU A 303 -12.53 -1.08 -11.69
N LEU A 304 -13.52 -1.77 -11.13
CA LEU A 304 -13.50 -3.23 -10.99
C LEU A 304 -13.53 -3.93 -12.37
N GLU A 305 -14.10 -3.29 -13.38
CA GLU A 305 -14.08 -3.80 -14.77
C GLU A 305 -12.72 -3.63 -15.47
N THR A 306 -11.79 -2.86 -14.90
CA THR A 306 -10.49 -2.58 -15.56
C THR A 306 -9.42 -3.64 -15.30
N ASP A 307 -9.64 -4.67 -14.47
CA ASP A 307 -8.63 -5.64 -13.97
C ASP A 307 -7.45 -5.03 -13.17
N TRP A 308 -7.25 -3.71 -13.24
CA TRP A 308 -6.19 -2.97 -12.52
C TRP A 308 -6.47 -2.80 -11.03
N PHE A 309 -7.74 -2.88 -10.63
CA PHE A 309 -8.17 -2.69 -9.25
C PHE A 309 -8.82 -3.95 -8.74
N LYS A 310 -8.30 -4.42 -7.60
CA LYS A 310 -8.90 -5.50 -6.83
C LYS A 310 -9.60 -4.91 -5.60
N ASP A 311 -10.64 -5.60 -5.16
CA ASP A 311 -11.42 -5.30 -3.95
C ASP A 311 -10.65 -5.58 -2.64
N HIS A 312 -9.35 -5.87 -2.73
CA HIS A 312 -8.40 -6.03 -1.63
C HIS A 312 -7.04 -5.51 -2.12
N PRO A 313 -6.22 -4.81 -1.29
CA PRO A 313 -6.20 -4.71 0.18
C PRO A 313 -6.90 -3.47 0.78
N ILE A 314 -6.88 -3.33 2.10
CA ILE A 314 -7.53 -2.21 2.82
C ILE A 314 -6.64 -0.97 2.87
N LEU A 315 -5.41 -1.15 3.31
CA LEU A 315 -4.36 -0.14 3.29
C LEU A 315 -3.13 -0.74 2.63
N GLU A 316 -2.58 -0.02 1.68
CA GLU A 316 -1.35 -0.39 1.01
C GLU A 316 -0.33 0.72 1.19
N PHE A 317 0.76 0.40 1.89
CA PHE A 317 1.87 1.30 2.14
C PHE A 317 2.95 1.04 1.10
N ARG A 318 3.35 2.09 0.39
CA ARG A 318 4.36 2.02 -0.68
C ARG A 318 5.66 2.62 -0.18
N GLU A 319 6.61 1.75 0.13
CA GLU A 319 7.92 2.14 0.62
C GLU A 319 8.99 1.94 -0.46
N PRO A 320 9.93 2.88 -0.63
CA PRO A 320 11.05 2.71 -1.54
C PRO A 320 11.87 1.46 -1.20
N ASN A 321 12.21 0.63 -2.20
CA ASN A 321 12.96 -0.61 -2.00
C ASN A 321 14.45 -0.46 -2.27
N ASN A 322 15.24 0.11 -1.36
CA ASN A 322 16.69 0.23 -1.58
C ASN A 322 17.54 -0.85 -0.90
N ASP A 323 17.04 -1.47 0.18
CA ASP A 323 17.85 -2.30 1.07
C ASP A 323 17.40 -3.75 1.18
N PHE A 324 16.24 -4.11 0.61
CA PHE A 324 15.57 -5.41 0.73
C PHE A 324 15.25 -5.81 2.19
N ARG A 325 15.15 -4.84 3.13
CA ARG A 325 14.79 -5.09 4.53
C ARG A 325 13.27 -5.10 4.72
N VAL A 326 12.63 -6.18 4.31
CA VAL A 326 11.18 -6.39 4.43
C VAL A 326 10.74 -6.41 5.89
N ASN A 327 11.45 -7.12 6.76
CA ASN A 327 11.02 -7.30 8.15
C ASN A 327 10.95 -5.98 8.95
N SER A 328 11.94 -5.09 8.77
CA SER A 328 11.95 -3.75 9.38
C SER A 328 10.83 -2.88 8.81
N LYS A 329 10.56 -2.95 7.51
CA LYS A 329 9.45 -2.19 6.91
C LYS A 329 8.09 -2.65 7.40
N VAL A 330 7.89 -3.97 7.52
CA VAL A 330 6.68 -4.53 8.12
C VAL A 330 6.55 -4.04 9.56
N ARG A 331 7.60 -4.13 10.40
CA ARG A 331 7.61 -3.62 11.79
C ARG A 331 7.18 -2.15 11.86
N LYS A 332 7.78 -1.29 11.03
CA LYS A 332 7.47 0.14 10.93
C LYS A 332 6.00 0.39 10.66
N ILE A 333 5.50 -0.23 9.60
CA ILE A 333 4.15 0.02 9.10
C ILE A 333 3.10 -0.56 10.04
N THR A 334 3.28 -1.80 10.51
CA THR A 334 2.31 -2.41 11.44
C THR A 334 2.34 -1.72 12.80
N GLY A 335 3.53 -1.36 13.30
CA GLY A 335 3.67 -0.55 14.52
C GLY A 335 2.97 0.80 14.41
N HIS A 336 3.10 1.48 13.25
CA HIS A 336 2.38 2.72 12.96
C HIS A 336 0.86 2.55 12.96
N VAL A 337 0.35 1.51 12.28
CA VAL A 337 -1.08 1.20 12.23
C VAL A 337 -1.62 0.86 13.62
N ILE A 338 -0.93 0.00 14.37
CA ILE A 338 -1.31 -0.39 15.73
C ILE A 338 -1.32 0.82 16.65
N ARG A 339 -0.31 1.67 16.60
CA ARG A 339 -0.24 2.89 17.40
C ARG A 339 -1.38 3.85 17.05
N SER A 340 -1.60 4.12 15.77
CA SER A 340 -2.66 5.01 15.29
C SER A 340 -4.04 4.55 15.75
N THR A 341 -4.28 3.23 15.71
CA THR A 341 -5.54 2.63 16.20
C THR A 341 -5.61 2.57 17.72
N HIS A 342 -4.51 2.31 18.43
CA HIS A 342 -4.48 2.30 19.90
C HIS A 342 -4.65 3.69 20.50
N GLU A 343 -4.00 4.72 19.95
CA GLU A 343 -4.18 6.11 20.37
C GLU A 343 -5.62 6.57 20.07
N GLY A 344 -6.22 6.13 18.95
CA GLY A 344 -7.65 6.32 18.67
C GLY A 344 -8.57 5.63 19.69
N VAL A 345 -8.28 4.37 20.06
CA VAL A 345 -9.04 3.60 21.06
C VAL A 345 -8.84 4.13 22.49
N VAL A 346 -7.65 4.63 22.84
CA VAL A 346 -7.37 5.25 24.15
C VAL A 346 -8.04 6.63 24.23
N ALA A 347 -8.10 7.39 23.15
CA ALA A 347 -8.89 8.63 23.07
C ALA A 347 -10.40 8.37 23.26
N LEU A 348 -10.91 7.24 22.76
CA LEU A 348 -12.31 6.83 22.96
C LEU A 348 -12.60 6.21 24.36
N LYS A 349 -11.58 5.69 25.06
CA LYS A 349 -11.73 5.25 26.47
C LYS A 349 -11.97 6.40 27.45
N GLY A 350 -11.77 7.66 27.03
CA GLY A 350 -12.20 8.85 27.78
C GLY A 350 -13.72 9.01 27.93
N LEU A 351 -14.53 8.21 27.22
CA LEU A 351 -16.00 8.22 27.28
C LEU A 351 -16.63 7.05 28.05
N GLY A 352 -15.87 6.36 28.92
CA GLY A 352 -16.47 5.56 29.99
C GLY A 352 -16.61 4.05 29.75
N PHE A 353 -15.76 3.42 28.92
CA PHE A 353 -15.66 1.96 28.90
C PHE A 353 -14.68 1.45 29.96
N ARG A 354 -15.23 0.80 31.00
CA ARG A 354 -14.48 0.21 32.11
C ARG A 354 -13.51 -0.88 31.62
N LYS A 355 -12.33 -0.89 32.24
CA LYS A 355 -11.34 -1.98 32.17
C LYS A 355 -12.00 -3.32 32.49
N GLY A 356 -11.84 -4.28 31.59
CA GLY A 356 -12.13 -5.68 31.86
C GLY A 356 -12.44 -6.43 30.58
N VAL A 357 -11.57 -7.39 30.23
CA VAL A 357 -11.75 -8.36 29.14
C VAL A 357 -11.54 -7.76 27.74
N LEU A 358 -10.31 -7.90 27.22
CA LEU A 358 -10.14 -8.14 25.78
C LEU A 358 -11.04 -9.35 25.46
N PRO A 359 -12.05 -9.25 24.58
CA PRO A 359 -12.78 -10.42 24.17
C PRO A 359 -11.76 -11.36 23.52
N ILE A 360 -11.50 -12.49 24.18
CA ILE A 360 -10.93 -13.66 23.53
C ILE A 360 -12.00 -14.08 22.53
N PHE A 361 -11.93 -13.53 21.33
CA PHE A 361 -12.73 -14.02 20.23
C PHE A 361 -12.25 -15.45 19.97
N LYS A 362 -13.11 -16.41 20.31
CA LYS A 362 -12.98 -17.78 19.80
C LYS A 362 -13.00 -17.66 18.28
N VAL A 363 -11.83 -17.75 17.67
CA VAL A 363 -11.69 -18.00 16.24
C VAL A 363 -12.24 -19.41 16.01
N SER A 364 -13.55 -19.51 15.78
CA SER A 364 -14.13 -20.70 15.17
C SER A 364 -13.52 -20.77 13.78
N ARG A 365 -12.60 -21.72 13.56
CA ARG A 365 -12.07 -22.01 12.23
C ARG A 365 -13.26 -22.42 11.33
N PRO A 366 -13.62 -21.65 10.29
CA PRO A 366 -14.33 -22.23 9.18
C PRO A 366 -13.29 -22.86 8.27
N SER A 367 -13.57 -24.08 7.84
CA SER A 367 -12.88 -24.73 6.73
C SER A 367 -13.02 -23.88 5.47
N CYS A 368 -11.98 -23.14 5.09
CA CYS A 368 -11.91 -22.52 3.77
C CYS A 368 -11.43 -23.58 2.76
N GLN A 369 -12.39 -24.36 2.27
CA GLN A 369 -12.28 -25.04 0.98
C GLN A 369 -12.43 -24.01 -0.14
N ARG A 370 -11.55 -24.11 -1.15
CA ARG A 370 -11.72 -23.75 -2.57
C ARG A 370 -12.48 -22.46 -2.90
N ILE A 371 -11.74 -21.46 -3.39
CA ILE A 371 -12.16 -20.55 -4.48
C ILE A 371 -10.93 -20.38 -5.38
N MET A 372 -10.79 -21.24 -6.40
CA MET A 372 -11.00 -20.90 -7.81
C MET A 372 -10.18 -19.70 -8.28
N LEU A 373 -8.96 -20.01 -8.73
CA LEU A 373 -8.41 -19.43 -9.96
C LEU A 373 -9.48 -19.54 -11.05
N ASN A 374 -10.22 -18.47 -11.29
CA ASN A 374 -10.88 -18.27 -12.56
C ASN A 374 -9.88 -17.56 -13.46
N LEU A 375 -9.39 -18.33 -14.43
CA LEU A 375 -8.76 -18.01 -15.72
C LEU A 375 -8.36 -16.56 -15.95
#